data_AF-A0A6J8B9U1-F1
#
_entry.id   AF-A0A6J8B9U1-F1
#
_cell.length_a   1.000
_cell.length_b   1.000
_cell.length_c   1.000
_cell.angle_alpha   90.00
_cell.angle_beta   90.00
_cell.angle_gamma   90.00
#
_symmetry.space_group_name_H-M   'P 1'
#
loop_
_entity.id
_entity.type
_entity.pdbx_description
1 polymer ?
#
loop_
_entity_poly.entity_id
_entity_poly.type
_entity_poly.pdbx_seq_one_letter_code
_entity_poly.pdbx_strand_id
1 'polypeptide(L)'
;MIDLNPSDESCIYTTLHFVCKESKKNKCTPILTFDQPLYWKAITILQNEPTTSSLKSFVLKLGGFHTERTFIGSIGYLMSGSGLMNIFETVYASTAVSHMLSGKAFAWAVRGNFLVDTALTALILSIIYGIPVPKIEVNSEESADENFTQTYDTSKVQIHDTCYTEEVSHATRKKFHMLPIC
;
A
#
# COMPACT_ATOMS: atom_id res chain seq x y z
N MET A 1 -14.86 -16.44 18.22
CA MET A 1 -14.11 -15.24 18.68
C MET A 1 -13.38 -15.65 19.93
N ILE A 2 -12.06 -15.47 20.00
CA ILE A 2 -11.27 -15.83 21.20
C ILE A 2 -11.33 -14.62 22.12
N ASP A 3 -12.10 -14.73 23.20
CA ASP A 3 -12.32 -13.65 24.17
C ASP A 3 -11.32 -13.79 25.31
N LEU A 4 -10.06 -13.47 25.03
CA LEU A 4 -8.95 -13.47 26.00
C LEU A 4 -8.10 -12.21 25.80
N ASN A 5 -7.44 -11.76 26.87
CA ASN A 5 -6.61 -10.56 26.83
C ASN A 5 -5.47 -10.75 25.80
N PRO A 6 -5.41 -9.92 24.73
CA PRO A 6 -4.41 -10.06 23.67
C PRO A 6 -2.98 -9.71 24.12
N SER A 7 -2.82 -9.07 25.29
CA SER A 7 -1.51 -8.74 25.86
C SER A 7 -0.84 -9.92 26.54
N ASP A 8 -1.61 -10.95 26.93
CA ASP A 8 -1.11 -12.15 27.59
C ASP A 8 -0.46 -13.09 26.57
N GLU A 9 0.82 -13.40 26.77
CA GLU A 9 1.55 -14.34 25.91
C GLU A 9 0.94 -15.76 25.96
N SER A 10 0.31 -16.10 27.08
CA SER A 10 -0.40 -17.37 27.23
C SER A 10 -1.59 -17.46 26.27
N CYS A 11 -2.26 -16.35 25.98
CA CYS A 11 -3.39 -16.27 25.06
C CYS A 11 -2.96 -16.53 23.61
N ILE A 12 -1.89 -15.86 23.17
CA ILE A 12 -1.36 -16.05 21.80
C ILE A 12 -0.86 -17.48 21.64
N TYR A 13 -0.12 -17.99 22.61
CA TYR A 13 0.42 -19.35 22.58
C TYR A 13 -0.67 -20.44 22.54
N THR A 14 -1.68 -20.34 23.41
CA THR A 14 -2.81 -21.29 23.43
C THR A 14 -3.64 -21.23 22.15
N THR A 15 -3.84 -20.03 21.60
CA THR A 15 -4.51 -19.82 20.30
C THR A 15 -3.75 -20.51 19.17
N LEU A 16 -2.42 -20.35 19.11
CA LEU A 16 -1.60 -21.01 18.09
C LEU A 16 -1.70 -22.54 18.20
N HIS A 17 -1.63 -23.10 19.41
CA HIS A 17 -1.81 -24.55 19.60
C HIS A 17 -3.19 -25.05 19.19
N PHE A 18 -4.24 -24.29 19.52
CA PHE A 18 -5.61 -24.60 19.09
C PHE A 18 -5.70 -24.66 17.56
N VAL A 19 -5.20 -23.63 16.87
CA VAL A 19 -5.23 -23.60 15.41
C VAL A 19 -4.38 -24.74 14.82
N CYS A 20 -3.24 -25.07 15.44
CA CYS A 20 -2.40 -26.19 15.01
C CYS A 20 -3.15 -27.53 15.08
N LYS A 21 -3.91 -27.73 16.17
CA LYS A 21 -4.73 -28.93 16.37
C LYS A 21 -5.82 -29.03 15.30
N GLU A 22 -6.50 -27.92 14.99
CA GLU A 22 -7.53 -27.90 13.95
C GLU A 22 -6.95 -28.05 12.54
N SER A 23 -5.78 -27.47 12.26
CA SER A 23 -5.08 -27.64 10.99
C SER A 23 -4.66 -29.10 10.74
N LYS A 24 -4.17 -29.80 11.78
CA LYS A 24 -3.83 -31.23 11.68
C LYS A 24 -5.04 -32.09 11.34
N LYS A 25 -6.21 -31.82 11.94
CA LYS A 25 -7.46 -32.53 11.63
C LYS A 25 -7.88 -32.31 10.17
N ASN A 26 -7.73 -31.08 9.68
CA ASN A 26 -8.12 -30.68 8.33
C ASN A 26 -7.02 -30.89 7.27
N LYS A 27 -5.85 -31.41 7.66
CA LYS A 27 -4.68 -31.64 6.79
C LYS A 27 -4.27 -30.41 5.97
N CYS A 28 -4.38 -29.22 6.55
CA CYS A 28 -4.05 -27.95 5.90
C CYS A 28 -2.91 -27.23 6.62
N THR A 29 -2.19 -26.35 5.94
CA THR A 29 -1.20 -25.47 6.58
C THR A 29 -1.90 -24.21 7.09
N PRO A 30 -1.81 -23.89 8.39
CA PRO A 30 -2.51 -22.75 8.95
C PRO A 30 -1.79 -21.45 8.57
N ILE A 31 -2.54 -20.50 8.01
CA ILE A 31 -2.08 -19.14 7.72
C ILE A 31 -2.82 -18.20 8.66
N LEU A 32 -2.10 -17.51 9.55
CA LEU A 32 -2.68 -16.54 10.48
C LEU A 32 -2.18 -15.14 10.16
N THR A 33 -3.10 -14.19 10.21
CA THR A 33 -2.81 -12.76 10.08
C THR A 33 -2.99 -12.06 11.42
N PHE A 34 -1.99 -11.31 11.86
CA PHE A 34 -2.04 -10.53 13.11
C PHE A 34 -1.67 -9.07 12.85
N ASP A 35 -2.31 -8.14 13.53
CA ASP A 35 -1.84 -6.75 13.57
C ASP A 35 -0.42 -6.66 14.13
N GLN A 36 0.29 -5.58 13.80
CA GLN A 36 1.73 -5.44 14.02
C GLN A 36 2.22 -5.83 15.44
N PRO A 37 1.60 -5.39 16.56
CA PRO A 37 2.06 -5.79 17.90
C PRO A 37 1.89 -7.29 18.18
N LEU A 38 0.77 -7.86 17.76
CA LEU A 38 0.47 -9.29 17.95
C LEU A 38 1.34 -10.15 17.04
N TYR A 39 1.61 -9.70 15.82
CA TYR A 39 2.53 -10.36 14.90
C TYR A 39 3.93 -10.48 15.50
N TRP A 40 4.44 -9.41 16.12
CA TRP A 40 5.74 -9.43 16.80
C TRP A 40 5.78 -10.40 17.98
N LYS A 41 4.72 -10.46 18.80
CA LYS A 41 4.63 -11.46 19.89
C LYS A 41 4.57 -12.88 19.33
N ALA A 42 3.72 -13.12 18.33
CA ALA A 42 3.55 -14.44 17.73
C ALA A 42 4.82 -14.95 17.03
N ILE A 43 5.54 -14.09 16.29
CA ILE A 43 6.80 -14.48 15.65
C ILE A 43 7.89 -14.79 16.68
N THR A 44 7.94 -14.03 17.77
CA THR A 44 8.88 -14.28 18.88
C THR A 44 8.63 -15.64 19.52
N ILE A 45 7.36 -15.97 19.80
CA ILE A 45 6.97 -17.30 20.30
C ILE A 45 7.38 -18.39 19.31
N LEU A 46 7.06 -18.23 18.02
CA LEU A 46 7.41 -19.22 16.99
C LEU A 46 8.93 -19.39 16.83
N GLN A 47 9.72 -18.34 16.97
CA GLN A 47 11.17 -18.39 16.86
C GLN A 47 11.79 -19.15 18.05
N ASN A 48 11.30 -18.89 19.25
CA ASN A 48 11.78 -19.52 20.49
C ASN A 48 11.35 -20.99 20.65
N GLU A 49 10.34 -21.45 19.91
CA GLU A 49 9.93 -22.85 19.92
C GLU A 49 10.97 -23.79 19.29
N PRO A 50 11.14 -25.02 19.82
CA PRO A 50 12.02 -26.04 19.23
C PRO A 50 11.59 -26.42 17.82
N THR A 51 12.55 -26.85 16.99
CA THR A 51 12.32 -27.23 15.59
C THR A 51 11.38 -28.44 15.42
N THR A 52 11.26 -29.27 16.47
CA THR A 52 10.37 -30.43 16.51
C THR A 52 8.92 -30.07 16.85
N SER A 53 8.65 -28.82 17.24
CA SER A 53 7.31 -28.36 17.61
C SER A 53 6.39 -28.30 16.41
N SER A 54 5.11 -28.67 16.61
CA SER A 54 4.11 -28.47 15.57
C SER A 54 3.85 -27.01 15.25
N LEU A 55 4.24 -26.07 16.13
CA LEU A 55 4.08 -24.64 15.87
C LEU A 55 4.98 -24.15 14.72
N LYS A 56 6.03 -24.88 14.35
CA LYS A 56 6.89 -24.52 13.21
C LYS A 56 6.22 -24.67 11.84
N SER A 57 5.07 -25.35 11.75
CA SER A 57 4.32 -25.46 10.51
C SER A 57 3.43 -24.24 10.21
N PHE A 58 3.38 -23.24 11.10
CA PHE A 58 2.59 -22.04 10.88
C PHE A 58 3.20 -21.09 9.86
N VAL A 59 2.33 -20.47 9.06
CA VAL A 59 2.67 -19.30 8.27
C VAL A 59 2.02 -18.09 8.93
N LEU A 60 2.82 -17.30 9.63
CA LEU A 60 2.37 -16.00 10.13
C LEU A 60 2.50 -14.95 9.02
N LYS A 61 1.47 -14.12 8.89
CA LYS A 61 1.46 -12.95 8.01
C LYS A 61 1.15 -11.72 8.85
N LEU A 62 1.84 -10.62 8.53
CA LEU A 62 1.48 -9.32 9.07
C LEU A 62 0.09 -8.95 8.52
N GLY A 63 -0.81 -8.64 9.44
CA GLY A 63 -2.19 -8.23 9.20
C GLY A 63 -2.27 -6.77 8.78
N GLY A 64 -3.45 -6.16 8.99
CA GLY A 64 -3.77 -4.85 8.43
C GLY A 64 -2.71 -3.78 8.72
N PHE A 65 -2.39 -3.00 7.69
CA PHE A 65 -1.48 -1.84 7.73
C PHE A 65 -2.09 -0.65 8.51
N HIS A 66 -2.63 -0.90 9.70
CA HIS A 66 -3.33 0.10 10.51
C HIS A 66 -2.40 1.21 10.99
N THR A 67 -1.14 0.87 11.28
CA THR A 67 -0.10 1.83 11.63
C THR A 67 0.23 2.74 10.46
N GLU A 68 0.50 2.18 9.27
CA GLU A 68 0.81 2.97 8.07
C GLU A 68 -0.38 3.85 7.66
N ARG A 69 -1.60 3.31 7.76
CA ARG A 69 -2.85 4.05 7.50
C ARG A 69 -2.97 5.28 8.42
N THR A 70 -2.67 5.11 9.70
CA THR A 70 -2.72 6.21 10.68
C THR A 70 -1.61 7.21 10.44
N PHE A 71 -0.41 6.74 10.12
CA PHE A 71 0.75 7.59 9.81
C PHE A 71 0.49 8.50 8.62
N ILE A 72 -0.08 7.97 7.53
CA ILE A 72 -0.51 8.79 6.38
C ILE A 72 -1.55 9.84 6.78
N GLY A 73 -2.51 9.46 7.65
CA GLY A 73 -3.47 10.42 8.21
C GLY A 73 -2.79 11.54 9.01
N SER A 74 -1.74 11.21 9.77
CA SER A 74 -0.93 12.20 10.50
C SER A 74 -0.17 13.13 9.56
N ILE A 75 0.33 12.65 8.41
CA ILE A 75 0.92 13.51 7.37
C ILE A 75 -0.11 14.50 6.85
N GLY A 76 -1.32 14.03 6.52
CA GLY A 76 -2.40 14.90 6.06
C GLY A 76 -2.79 15.96 7.09
N TYR A 77 -2.81 15.60 8.38
CA TYR A 77 -3.03 16.53 9.47
C TYR A 77 -1.90 17.55 9.62
N LEU A 78 -0.64 17.09 9.64
CA LEU A 78 0.55 17.94 9.81
C LEU A 78 0.71 18.92 8.65
N MET A 79 0.41 18.48 7.43
CA MET A 79 0.53 19.28 6.20
C MET A 79 -0.75 20.04 5.87
N SER A 80 -1.71 20.13 6.80
CA SER A 80 -2.90 20.95 6.61
C SER A 80 -2.52 22.41 6.37
N GLY A 81 -3.06 23.02 5.32
CA GLY A 81 -2.75 24.39 4.92
C GLY A 81 -1.44 24.58 4.14
N SER A 82 -0.66 23.52 3.89
CA SER A 82 0.56 23.60 3.06
C SER A 82 0.32 23.70 1.56
N GLY A 83 -0.93 23.52 1.12
CA GLY A 83 -1.28 23.37 -0.30
C GLY A 83 -1.19 21.93 -0.81
N LEU A 84 -0.78 20.95 0.01
CA LEU A 84 -0.74 19.53 -0.39
C LEU A 84 -2.11 19.03 -0.90
N MET A 85 -3.19 19.45 -0.24
CA MET A 85 -4.57 19.14 -0.65
C MET A 85 -4.83 19.63 -2.07
N ASN A 86 -4.51 20.89 -2.37
CA ASN A 86 -4.72 21.49 -3.69
C ASN A 86 -3.94 20.75 -4.77
N ILE A 87 -2.71 20.31 -4.48
CA ILE A 87 -1.91 19.53 -5.42
C ILE A 87 -2.57 18.18 -5.68
N PHE A 88 -3.06 17.48 -4.65
CA PHE A 88 -3.79 16.23 -4.86
C PHE A 88 -5.10 16.42 -5.64
N GLU A 89 -5.79 17.54 -5.45
CA GLU A 89 -7.02 17.88 -6.18
C GLU A 89 -6.78 18.13 -7.69
N THR A 90 -5.53 18.33 -8.12
CA THR A 90 -5.22 18.41 -9.57
C THR A 90 -5.32 17.07 -10.29
N VAL A 91 -5.24 15.95 -9.57
CA VAL A 91 -5.23 14.58 -10.15
C VAL A 91 -6.40 13.73 -9.64
N TYR A 92 -6.90 14.03 -8.44
CA TYR A 92 -7.94 13.25 -7.78
C TYR A 92 -9.13 14.13 -7.41
N ALA A 93 -10.33 13.54 -7.38
CA ALA A 93 -11.53 14.26 -6.91
C ALA A 93 -11.41 14.64 -5.43
N SER A 94 -11.92 15.81 -5.03
CA SER A 94 -11.82 16.33 -3.65
C SER A 94 -12.29 15.36 -2.57
N THR A 95 -13.34 14.56 -2.85
CA THR A 95 -13.82 13.52 -1.93
C THR A 95 -12.79 12.42 -1.70
N ALA A 96 -12.09 11.99 -2.76
CA ALA A 96 -11.00 11.04 -2.67
C ALA A 96 -9.80 11.64 -1.90
N VAL A 97 -9.47 12.92 -2.14
CA VAL A 97 -8.39 13.63 -1.44
C VAL A 97 -8.65 13.69 0.07
N SER A 98 -9.88 13.98 0.50
CA SER A 98 -10.25 13.93 1.92
C SER A 98 -10.03 12.54 2.54
N HIS A 99 -10.37 11.48 1.81
CA HIS A 99 -10.09 10.11 2.25
C HIS A 99 -8.60 9.76 2.23
N MET A 100 -7.83 10.32 1.31
CA MET A 100 -6.36 10.15 1.27
C MET A 100 -5.70 10.81 2.47
N LEU A 101 -6.05 12.08 2.76
CA LEU A 101 -5.47 12.88 3.84
C LEU A 101 -5.91 12.40 5.24
N SER A 102 -7.06 11.73 5.34
CA SER A 102 -7.47 11.05 6.59
C SER A 102 -6.89 9.64 6.74
N GLY A 103 -6.06 9.19 5.79
CA GLY A 103 -5.48 7.84 5.76
C GLY A 103 -6.46 6.75 5.33
N LYS A 104 -7.76 7.02 5.19
CA LYS A 104 -8.79 6.02 4.83
C LYS A 104 -8.58 5.43 3.42
N ALA A 105 -7.96 6.18 2.51
CA ALA A 105 -7.59 5.74 1.18
C ALA A 105 -6.06 5.59 1.03
N PHE A 106 -5.46 4.68 1.83
CA PHE A 106 -4.01 4.48 1.93
C PHE A 106 -3.31 4.34 0.57
N ALA A 107 -3.76 3.42 -0.29
CA ALA A 107 -3.09 3.16 -1.58
C ALA A 107 -3.08 4.39 -2.50
N TRP A 108 -4.17 5.16 -2.51
CA TRP A 108 -4.25 6.41 -3.27
C TRP A 108 -3.36 7.49 -2.65
N ALA A 109 -3.36 7.62 -1.33
CA ALA A 109 -2.52 8.58 -0.62
C ALA A 109 -1.03 8.32 -0.88
N VAL A 110 -0.58 7.06 -0.84
CA VAL A 110 0.81 6.69 -1.16
C VAL A 110 1.15 7.05 -2.60
N ARG A 111 0.30 6.69 -3.56
CA ARG A 111 0.50 7.03 -4.97
C ARG A 111 0.54 8.55 -5.18
N GLY A 112 -0.37 9.29 -4.55
CA GLY A 112 -0.40 10.76 -4.61
C GLY A 112 0.89 11.37 -4.07
N ASN A 113 1.38 10.92 -2.91
CA ASN A 113 2.65 11.40 -2.35
C ASN A 113 3.83 11.13 -3.29
N PHE A 114 3.90 9.98 -3.95
CA PHE A 114 4.95 9.71 -4.95
C PHE A 114 4.85 10.63 -6.17
N LEU A 115 3.64 10.97 -6.63
CA LEU A 115 3.46 11.93 -7.73
C LEU A 115 3.95 13.32 -7.32
N VAL A 116 3.62 13.76 -6.11
CA VAL A 116 4.07 15.05 -5.58
C VAL A 116 5.59 15.08 -5.42
N ASP A 117 6.17 14.02 -4.84
CA ASP A 117 7.62 13.89 -4.68
C ASP A 117 8.35 13.94 -6.03
N THR A 118 7.85 13.20 -7.03
CA THR A 118 8.42 13.19 -8.39
C THR A 118 8.32 14.57 -9.05
N ALA A 119 7.14 15.21 -8.96
CA ALA A 119 6.92 16.53 -9.54
C ALA A 119 7.79 17.60 -8.88
N LEU A 120 7.87 17.59 -7.55
CA LEU A 120 8.69 18.53 -6.79
C LEU A 120 10.17 18.32 -7.06
N THR A 121 10.62 17.06 -7.10
CA THR A 121 12.01 16.72 -7.44
C THR A 121 12.36 17.20 -8.84
N ALA A 122 11.48 16.97 -9.83
CA ALA A 122 11.69 17.45 -11.20
C ALA A 122 11.79 18.98 -11.27
N LEU A 123 10.94 19.70 -10.54
CA LEU A 123 10.98 21.16 -10.45
C LEU A 123 12.27 21.67 -9.80
N ILE A 124 12.69 21.06 -8.68
CA ILE A 124 13.92 21.43 -8.00
C ILE A 124 15.15 21.19 -8.89
N LEU A 125 15.21 20.04 -9.57
CA LEU A 125 16.30 19.72 -10.50
C LEU A 125 16.33 20.68 -11.70
N SER A 126 15.16 21.07 -12.21
CA SER A 126 15.05 22.07 -13.27
C SER A 126 15.62 23.42 -12.84
N ILE A 127 15.31 23.86 -11.62
CA ILE A 127 15.81 25.13 -11.07
C ILE A 127 17.33 25.08 -10.88
N ILE A 128 17.86 23.98 -10.34
CA ILE A 128 19.28 23.84 -10.02
C ILE A 128 20.13 23.68 -11.28
N TYR A 129 19.71 22.82 -12.22
CA TYR A 129 20.51 22.45 -13.39
C TYR A 129 20.10 23.17 -14.67
N GLY A 130 19.06 24.01 -14.64
CA GLY A 130 18.55 24.71 -15.82
C GLY A 130 17.89 23.79 -16.85
N ILE A 131 17.54 22.56 -16.48
CA ILE A 131 16.92 21.58 -17.38
C ILE A 131 15.43 21.95 -17.53
N PRO A 132 14.91 22.19 -18.74
CA PRO A 132 13.51 22.55 -18.92
C PRO A 132 12.57 21.38 -18.56
N VAL A 133 11.58 21.62 -17.70
CA VAL A 133 10.51 20.65 -17.44
C VAL A 133 9.57 20.62 -18.64
N PRO A 134 9.11 19.43 -19.09
CA PRO A 134 8.07 19.32 -20.10
C PRO A 134 6.83 20.12 -19.69
N LYS A 135 6.49 21.15 -20.45
CA LYS A 135 5.25 21.90 -20.27
C LYS A 135 4.18 21.25 -21.12
N ILE A 136 3.13 20.76 -20.48
CA ILE A 136 1.90 20.37 -21.19
C ILE A 136 1.09 21.65 -21.33
N GLU A 137 0.96 22.14 -22.56
CA GLU A 137 0.04 23.23 -22.86
C GLU A 137 -1.39 22.71 -22.70
N VAL A 138 -2.01 23.05 -21.58
CA VAL A 138 -3.44 22.82 -21.37
C VAL A 138 -4.17 23.97 -22.05
N ASN A 139 -4.66 23.75 -23.28
CA ASN A 139 -5.62 24.65 -23.91
C ASN A 139 -6.91 24.59 -23.11
N SER A 140 -7.10 25.55 -22.21
CA SER A 140 -8.33 25.75 -21.48
C SER A 140 -9.36 26.42 -22.38
N GLU A 141 -10.15 25.62 -23.10
CA GLU A 141 -11.47 26.05 -23.55
C GLU A 141 -12.48 25.60 -22.49
N GLU A 142 -12.89 26.56 -21.65
CA GLU A 142 -14.05 26.44 -20.78
C GLU A 142 -15.32 26.28 -21.63
N SER A 143 -16.03 25.17 -21.46
CA SER A 143 -17.49 25.20 -21.42
C SER A 143 -18.02 23.99 -20.67
N ALA A 144 -18.92 24.27 -19.73
CA ALA A 144 -19.74 23.29 -19.05
C ALA A 144 -20.56 22.50 -20.09
N ASP A 145 -20.52 21.17 -20.02
CA ASP A 145 -21.72 20.33 -20.06
C ASP A 145 -21.40 18.84 -19.88
N GLU A 146 -22.41 18.15 -19.38
CA GLU A 146 -22.43 16.81 -18.82
C GLU A 146 -22.12 15.69 -19.85
N ASN A 147 -21.55 14.60 -19.34
CA ASN A 147 -21.34 13.28 -19.96
C ASN A 147 -20.30 13.17 -21.09
N PHE A 148 -19.07 12.72 -20.77
CA PHE A 148 -18.31 11.92 -21.73
C PHE A 148 -17.37 10.91 -21.07
N THR A 149 -17.68 9.63 -21.28
CA THR A 149 -16.76 8.51 -21.04
C THR A 149 -15.69 8.55 -22.13
N GLN A 150 -14.44 8.89 -21.80
CA GLN A 150 -13.35 8.75 -22.77
C GLN A 150 -12.26 7.83 -22.23
N THR A 151 -12.24 6.64 -22.84
CA THR A 151 -11.15 5.66 -22.83
C THR A 151 -9.86 6.30 -23.33
N TYR A 152 -8.81 6.27 -22.52
CA TYR A 152 -7.48 6.72 -22.90
C TYR A 152 -6.78 5.66 -23.76
N ASP A 153 -6.59 5.97 -25.04
CA ASP A 153 -5.79 5.17 -25.97
C ASP A 153 -4.29 5.34 -25.64
N THR A 154 -3.62 4.21 -25.39
CA THR A 154 -2.22 4.13 -24.96
C THR A 154 -1.23 4.14 -26.14
N SER A 155 -1.68 4.38 -27.37
CA SER A 155 -0.89 4.15 -28.58
C SER A 155 0.04 5.30 -29.02
N LYS A 156 0.16 6.41 -28.27
CA LYS A 156 1.02 7.56 -28.67
C LYS A 156 1.98 8.07 -27.59
N VAL A 157 2.69 7.17 -26.92
CA VAL A 157 3.86 7.54 -26.11
C VAL A 157 5.11 6.92 -26.76
N GLN A 158 5.90 7.72 -27.48
CA GLN A 158 7.28 7.34 -27.78
C GLN A 158 8.17 7.76 -26.61
N ILE A 159 8.50 6.79 -25.76
CA ILE A 159 9.50 6.94 -24.70
C ILE A 159 10.86 6.65 -25.35
N HIS A 160 11.73 7.66 -25.40
CA HIS A 160 13.13 7.46 -25.73
C HIS A 160 13.81 6.85 -24.49
N ASP A 161 14.25 5.60 -24.62
CA ASP A 161 14.86 4.82 -23.54
C ASP A 161 16.08 5.52 -22.94
N THR A 162 16.03 5.82 -21.64
CA THR A 162 17.22 6.06 -20.81
C THR A 162 17.18 5.18 -19.56
N CYS A 163 17.67 3.94 -19.74
CA CYS A 163 18.57 3.15 -18.89
C CYS A 163 18.33 2.97 -17.36
N TYR A 164 17.19 3.36 -16.77
CA TYR A 164 16.93 3.12 -15.33
C TYR A 164 15.80 2.13 -15.02
N THR A 165 15.25 1.44 -16.02
CA THR A 165 14.03 0.62 -15.88
C THR A 165 14.23 -0.90 -15.95
N GLU A 166 15.43 -1.40 -16.24
CA GLU A 166 15.62 -2.86 -16.43
C GLU A 166 15.56 -3.68 -15.13
N GLU A 167 15.88 -3.11 -13.96
CA GLU A 167 15.83 -3.87 -12.71
C GLU A 167 14.41 -4.09 -12.16
N VAL A 168 13.43 -3.24 -12.53
CA VAL A 168 12.07 -3.32 -11.98
C VAL A 168 11.14 -4.23 -12.80
N SER A 169 11.41 -4.36 -14.11
CA SER A 169 10.59 -5.16 -15.05
C SER A 169 10.71 -6.68 -14.82
N HIS A 170 11.89 -7.16 -14.41
CA HIS A 170 12.10 -8.60 -14.22
C HIS A 170 11.43 -9.12 -12.94
N ALA A 171 11.11 -8.25 -11.97
CA ALA A 171 10.46 -8.64 -10.72
C ALA A 171 8.93 -8.79 -10.84
N THR A 172 8.29 -8.09 -11.78
CA THR A 172 6.81 -8.01 -11.85
C THR A 172 6.16 -9.03 -12.78
N ARG A 173 6.92 -9.71 -13.66
CA ARG A 173 6.35 -10.51 -14.76
C ARG A 173 6.09 -11.99 -14.45
N LYS A 174 6.31 -12.48 -13.22
CA LYS A 174 6.21 -13.93 -12.93
C LYS A 174 5.15 -14.42 -11.95
N LYS A 175 4.26 -13.59 -11.38
CA LYS A 175 3.27 -14.13 -10.41
C LYS A 175 1.92 -13.40 -10.36
N PHE A 176 1.20 -13.29 -11.47
CA PHE A 176 -0.25 -13.09 -11.40
C PHE A 176 -0.95 -13.82 -12.56
N HIS A 177 -1.01 -15.15 -12.46
CA HIS A 177 -2.13 -15.87 -13.07
C HIS A 177 -3.30 -15.81 -12.07
N MET A 178 -4.23 -14.90 -12.32
CA MET A 178 -5.54 -14.86 -11.69
C MET A 178 -6.27 -16.18 -11.97
N LEU A 179 -6.63 -16.91 -10.92
CA LEU A 179 -7.72 -17.88 -10.99
C LEU A 179 -9.02 -17.17 -10.58
N PRO A 180 -10.14 -17.40 -11.28
CA PRO A 180 -11.41 -16.75 -11.01
C PRO A 180 -12.03 -17.32 -9.72
N ILE A 181 -12.54 -16.41 -8.88
CA ILE A 181 -13.26 -16.74 -7.65
C ILE A 181 -14.75 -16.90 -8.02
N CYS A 182 -15.29 -18.10 -7.81
CA CYS A 182 -16.71 -18.32 -7.53
C CYS A 182 -16.97 -18.12 -6.05
#